data_AF-A0A0N4Y654-F1
#
_entry.id   AF-A0A0N4Y654-F1
#
_cell.length_a   1.000
_cell.length_b   1.000
_cell.length_c   1.000
_cell.angle_alpha   90.00
_cell.angle_beta   90.00
_cell.angle_gamma   90.00
#
_symmetry.space_group_name_H-M   'P 1'
#
loop_
_entity.id
_entity.type
_entity.pdbx_description
1 polymer ?
#
loop_
_entity_poly.entity_id
_entity_poly.type
_entity_poly.pdbx_seq_one_letter_code
_entity_poly.pdbx_strand_id
1 'polypeptide(L)' 'MDKKMLSLVILAHASDVLENAFAPLSDQDYEVAMKRVRSLLELEYDAQAEKKGNEVMWAVFEAFSK' A
#
# COMPACT_ATOMS: atom_id res chain seq x y z
N MET A 1 -4.13 8.93 -6.91
CA MET A 1 -4.01 8.83 -5.43
C MET A 1 -2.85 9.70 -5.01
N ASP A 2 -3.00 10.46 -3.94
CA ASP A 2 -1.90 11.24 -3.37
C ASP A 2 -0.78 10.30 -2.91
N LYS A 3 0.49 10.68 -3.16
CA LYS A 3 1.68 9.89 -2.81
C LYS A 3 1.79 9.70 -1.30
N LYS A 4 1.36 10.70 -0.52
CA LYS A 4 1.32 10.59 0.95
C LYS A 4 0.32 9.53 1.39
N MET A 5 -0.86 9.49 0.78
CA MET A 5 -1.89 8.50 1.10
C MET A 5 -1.47 7.09 0.69
N LEU A 6 -0.83 6.93 -0.48
CA LEU A 6 -0.25 5.65 -0.90
C LEU A 6 0.81 5.18 0.10
N SER A 7 1.74 6.05 0.47
CA SER A 7 2.80 5.72 1.43
C SER A 7 2.23 5.32 2.79
N LEU A 8 1.21 6.03 3.28
CA LEU A 8 0.54 5.71 4.52
C LEU A 8 -0.08 4.31 4.49
N VAL A 9 -0.77 3.94 3.41
CA VAL A 9 -1.41 2.62 3.30
C VAL A 9 -0.37 1.49 3.30
N ILE A 10 0.69 1.61 2.50
CA ILE A 10 1.74 0.58 2.41
C ILE A 10 2.49 0.44 3.73
N LEU A 11 2.91 1.55 4.35
CA LEU A 11 3.65 1.51 5.61
C LEU A 11 2.77 1.07 6.80
N ALA A 12 1.49 1.47 6.82
CA ALA A 12 0.56 1.00 7.84
C ALA A 12 0.30 -0.51 7.73
N HIS A 13 0.26 -1.04 6.50
CA HIS A 13 0.18 -2.48 6.27
C HIS A 13 1.45 -3.19 6.78
N ALA A 14 2.63 -2.73 6.37
CA ALA A 14 3.91 -3.30 6.80
C ALA A 14 4.19 -3.18 8.31
N SER A 15 3.49 -2.27 9.00
CA SER A 15 3.58 -2.09 10.45
C SER A 15 2.48 -2.80 11.23
N ASP A 16 1.64 -3.62 10.58
CA ASP A 16 0.50 -4.34 11.17
C ASP A 16 -0.53 -3.43 11.88
N VAL A 17 -0.64 -2.16 11.48
CA VAL A 17 -1.60 -1.20 12.07
C VAL A 17 -2.76 -0.85 11.14
N LEU A 18 -2.71 -1.27 9.88
CA LEU A 18 -3.78 -1.01 8.91
C LEU A 18 -5.10 -1.70 9.30
N GLU A 19 -5.02 -2.87 9.94
CA GLU A 19 -6.18 -3.61 10.44
C GLU A 19 -7.04 -2.79 11.40
N ASN A 20 -6.43 -1.91 12.20
CA ASN A 20 -7.16 -1.02 13.12
C ASN A 20 -8.10 -0.06 12.37
N ALA A 21 -7.74 0.34 11.15
CA ALA A 21 -8.56 1.20 10.31
C ALA A 21 -9.67 0.42 9.59
N PHE A 22 -9.49 -0.88 9.39
CA PHE A 22 -10.45 -1.74 8.67
C PHE A 22 -11.41 -2.49 9.61
N ALA A 23 -11.07 -2.63 10.89
CA ALA A 23 -11.92 -3.24 11.91
C ALA A 23 -13.37 -2.70 11.98
N PRO A 24 -13.67 -1.40 11.78
CA PRO A 24 -15.05 -0.91 11.81
C PRO A 24 -15.82 -1.08 10.49
N LEU A 25 -15.20 -1.63 9.43
CA LEU A 25 -15.85 -1.83 8.14
C LEU A 25 -16.83 -3.01 8.17
N SER A 26 -17.78 -3.01 7.24
CA SER A 26 -18.57 -4.21 6.96
C SER A 26 -17.68 -5.31 6.34
N ASP A 27 -18.05 -6.58 6.48
CA ASP A 27 -17.28 -7.70 5.90
C ASP A 27 -17.04 -7.50 4.39
N GLN A 28 -18.06 -7.03 3.67
CA GLN A 28 -17.96 -6.74 2.24
C GLN A 28 -16.95 -5.61 1.93
N ASP A 29 -16.99 -4.52 2.70
CA ASP A 29 -16.07 -3.39 2.51
C ASP A 29 -14.64 -3.76 2.91
N TYR A 30 -14.49 -4.56 3.96
CA TYR A 30 -13.21 -5.12 4.41
C TYR A 30 -12.57 -5.95 3.31
N GLU A 31 -13.30 -6.90 2.71
CA GLU A 31 -12.79 -7.72 1.61
C GLU A 31 -12.35 -6.87 0.41
N VAL A 32 -13.15 -5.87 0.04
CA VAL A 32 -12.82 -4.96 -1.05
C VAL A 32 -11.57 -4.12 -0.72
N ALA A 33 -11.46 -3.61 0.50
CA ALA A 33 -10.31 -2.85 0.96
C ALA A 33 -9.04 -3.71 0.94
N MET A 34 -9.09 -4.93 1.48
CA MET A 34 -7.97 -5.86 1.48
C MET A 34 -7.54 -6.28 0.07
N LYS A 35 -8.49 -6.52 -0.82
CA LYS A 35 -8.19 -6.82 -2.23
C LYS A 35 -7.45 -5.65 -2.90
N ARG A 36 -7.84 -4.41 -2.61
CA ARG A 36 -7.15 -3.21 -3.12
C ARG A 36 -5.76 -3.06 -2.53
N VAL A 37 -5.57 -3.28 -1.24
CA VAL A 37 -4.24 -3.24 -0.60
C VAL A 37 -3.31 -4.28 -1.24
N ARG A 38 -3.76 -5.54 -1.41
CA ARG A 38 -2.99 -6.58 -2.11
C ARG A 38 -2.59 -6.16 -3.53
N SER A 39 -3.52 -5.59 -4.29
CA SER A 39 -3.20 -5.10 -5.64
C SER A 39 -2.15 -3.97 -5.67
N LEU A 40 -2.00 -3.21 -4.58
CA LEU A 40 -0.95 -2.20 -4.45
C LEU A 40 0.40 -2.81 -4.05
N LEU A 41 0.38 -3.93 -3.33
CA LEU A 41 1.58 -4.67 -2.93
C LEU A 41 2.20 -5.46 -4.10
N GLU A 42 1.36 -5.89 -5.04
CA GLU A 42 1.76 -6.63 -6.25
C GLU A 42 2.24 -5.71 -7.40
N LEU A 43 2.40 -4.41 -7.17
CA LEU A 43 2.88 -3.49 -8.19
C LEU A 43 4.39 -3.68 -8.45
N GLU A 44 4.80 -3.55 -9.71
CA GLU A 44 6.21 -3.43 -10.08
C GLU A 44 6.74 -2.05 -9.70
N TYR A 45 7.33 -1.94 -8.50
CA TYR A 45 7.77 -0.67 -7.93
C TYR A 45 8.86 0.02 -8.75
N ASP A 46 9.80 -0.73 -9.33
CA ASP A 46 10.84 -0.20 -10.21
C ASP A 46 10.24 0.48 -11.46
N ALA A 47 9.29 -0.18 -12.10
CA ALA A 47 8.57 0.38 -13.24
C ALA A 47 7.75 1.63 -12.86
N GLN A 48 7.19 1.67 -11.64
CA GLN A 48 6.50 2.86 -11.14
C GLN A 48 7.47 4.01 -10.82
N ALA A 49 8.67 3.71 -10.31
CA ALA A 49 9.71 4.69 -10.04
C ALA A 49 10.18 5.37 -11.33
N GLU A 50 10.44 4.59 -12.38
CA GLU A 50 10.84 5.11 -13.69
C GLU A 50 9.74 6.00 -14.31
N LYS A 51 8.48 5.60 -14.17
CA LYS A 51 7.34 6.32 -14.78
C LYS A 51 6.88 7.55 -13.99
N LYS A 52 6.96 7.53 -12.66
CA LYS A 52 6.32 8.55 -11.78
C LYS A 52 7.31 9.29 -10.86
N GLY A 53 8.59 8.93 -10.91
CA GLY A 53 9.64 9.42 -10.01
C GLY A 53 9.40 9.04 -8.55
N ASN A 54 10.13 9.67 -7.62
CA ASN A 54 10.11 9.36 -6.17
C ASN A 54 10.72 7.99 -5.89
N GLU A 55 11.88 7.74 -6.47
CA GLU A 55 12.65 6.49 -6.36
C GLU A 55 12.78 6.01 -4.92
N VAL A 56 13.09 6.90 -3.97
CA VAL A 56 13.19 6.55 -2.54
C VAL A 56 11.88 5.99 -1.99
N MET A 57 10.72 6.55 -2.36
CA MET A 57 9.42 6.07 -1.90
C MET A 57 9.15 4.65 -2.41
N TRP A 58 9.41 4.40 -3.70
CA TRP A 58 9.21 3.09 -4.31
C TRP A 58 10.19 2.04 -3.80
N ALA A 59 11.46 2.42 -3.60
CA ALA A 59 12.47 1.55 -2.98
C ALA A 59 12.09 1.18 -1.54
N VAL A 60 11.54 2.13 -0.77
CA VAL A 60 10.99 1.84 0.56
C VAL A 60 9.84 0.85 0.47
N PHE A 61 8.91 0.99 -0.48
CA PHE A 61 7.83 0.02 -0.65
C PHE A 61 8.37 -1.37 -0.97
N GLU A 62 9.35 -1.48 -1.88
CA GLU A 62 9.96 -2.75 -2.21
C GLU A 62 10.65 -3.40 -0.99
N ALA A 63 11.33 -2.61 -0.17
CA ALA A 63 12.02 -3.10 1.03
C ALA A 63 11.07 -3.64 2.11
N PHE A 64 9.82 -3.16 2.16
CA PHE A 64 8.80 -3.59 3.13
C PHE A 64 7.78 -4.58 2.55
N SER A 65 7.78 -4.83 1.24
CA SER A 65 6.91 -5.81 0.57
C SER A 65 7.59 -7.17 0.30
N LYS A 66 8.89 -7.29 0.57
CA LYS A 66 9.68 -8.54 0.54
C LYS A 66 9.84 -9.13 1.93
#